data_AF-A0A962E2N2-F1
#
_entry.id   AF-A0A962E2N2-F1
#
_cell.length_a   1.000
_cell.length_b   1.000
_cell.length_c   1.000
_cell.angle_alpha   90.00
_cell.angle_beta   90.00
_cell.angle_gamma   90.00
#
_symmetry.space_group_name_H-M   'P 1'
#
loop_
_entity.id
_entity.type
_entity.pdbx_description
1 polymer ?
#
loop_
_entity_poly.entity_id
_entity_poly.type
_entity_poly.pdbx_seq_one_letter_code
_entity_poly.pdbx_strand_id
1 'polypeptide(L)'
;MTELRIATRQSPLALWQTEHVAERLRALDPDLKVTLVPMTTRGDQVLDRPLADIGGKGLFLKELEVAMLEGRADLAVHSCKDMPAEMESPFVIAALLERADHSDALVSPRFDSLAALPPGARVGTSSLRRRVQLLAQRPDLQVRDLR
;
A
#
# COMPACT_ATOMS: atom_id res chain seq x y z
N MET A 1 -31.95 5.92 0.41
CA MET A 1 -30.67 5.59 -0.25
C MET A 1 -29.67 5.28 0.82
N THR A 2 -29.12 4.08 0.80
CA THR A 2 -28.03 3.69 1.70
C THR A 2 -26.75 4.29 1.14
N GLU A 3 -26.02 5.04 1.96
CA GLU A 3 -24.71 5.60 1.59
C GLU A 3 -23.63 4.77 2.26
N LEU A 4 -22.58 4.44 1.49
CA LEU A 4 -21.39 3.74 1.97
C LEU A 4 -20.15 4.60 1.71
N ARG A 5 -19.45 4.94 2.80
CA ARG A 5 -18.30 5.83 2.79
C ARG A 5 -17.03 5.03 2.94
N ILE A 6 -16.12 5.17 1.98
CA ILE A 6 -14.88 4.40 1.93
C ILE A 6 -13.70 5.30 2.26
N ALA A 7 -13.06 5.05 3.41
CA ALA A 7 -11.83 5.72 3.80
C ALA A 7 -10.67 5.24 2.90
N THR A 8 -9.88 6.19 2.39
CA THR A 8 -8.71 5.89 1.56
C THR A 8 -7.59 6.89 1.79
N ARG A 9 -6.35 6.46 1.58
CA ARG A 9 -5.22 7.38 1.43
C ARG A 9 -5.33 8.19 0.14
N GLN A 10 -4.68 9.35 0.12
CA GLN A 10 -4.67 10.27 -1.03
C GLN A 10 -3.64 9.91 -2.12
N SER A 11 -2.78 8.92 -1.91
CA SER A 11 -1.83 8.52 -2.96
C SER A 11 -2.57 8.02 -4.21
N PRO A 12 -2.04 8.26 -5.44
CA PRO A 12 -2.72 7.84 -6.67
C PRO A 12 -3.10 6.37 -6.71
N LEU A 13 -2.22 5.48 -6.21
CA LEU A 13 -2.52 4.04 -6.15
C LEU A 13 -3.64 3.71 -5.18
N ALA A 14 -3.68 4.34 -4.00
CA ALA A 14 -4.75 4.10 -3.01
C ALA A 14 -6.11 4.58 -3.52
N LEU A 15 -6.16 5.73 -4.19
CA LEU A 15 -7.37 6.22 -4.84
C LEU A 15 -7.83 5.25 -5.94
N TRP A 16 -6.92 4.77 -6.78
CA TRP A 16 -7.25 3.77 -7.80
C TRP A 16 -7.79 2.47 -7.19
N GLN A 17 -7.15 1.95 -6.13
CA GLN A 17 -7.61 0.74 -5.43
C GLN A 17 -9.01 0.92 -4.85
N THR A 18 -9.29 2.10 -4.31
CA THR A 18 -10.58 2.41 -3.70
C THR A 18 -11.67 2.60 -4.75
N GLU A 19 -11.37 3.27 -5.86
CA GLU A 19 -12.31 3.38 -6.98
C GLU A 19 -12.62 2.00 -7.57
N HIS A 20 -11.62 1.14 -7.71
CA HIS A 20 -11.80 -0.24 -8.17
C HIS A 20 -12.75 -1.07 -7.28
N VAL A 21 -12.72 -0.84 -5.97
CA VAL A 21 -13.68 -1.42 -5.02
C VAL A 21 -15.05 -0.76 -5.17
N ALA A 22 -15.11 0.56 -5.29
CA ALA A 22 -16.36 1.32 -5.46
C ALA A 22 -17.12 0.91 -6.73
N GLU A 23 -16.42 0.73 -7.86
CA GLU A 23 -16.99 0.25 -9.12
C GLU A 23 -17.64 -1.12 -8.96
N ARG A 24 -17.00 -2.05 -8.24
CA ARG A 24 -17.57 -3.38 -7.96
C ARG A 24 -18.81 -3.31 -7.10
N LEU A 25 -18.79 -2.48 -6.06
CA LEU A 25 -19.93 -2.28 -5.18
C LEU A 25 -21.12 -1.69 -5.95
N ARG A 26 -20.89 -0.66 -6.78
CA ARG A 26 -21.92 -0.06 -7.65
C ARG A 26 -22.45 -1.04 -8.70
N ALA A 27 -21.62 -1.96 -9.19
CA ALA A 27 -22.06 -2.99 -10.14
C ALA A 27 -22.94 -4.06 -9.48
N LEU A 28 -22.71 -4.36 -8.20
CA LEU A 28 -23.53 -5.31 -7.43
C LEU A 28 -24.85 -4.69 -6.95
N ASP A 29 -24.83 -3.40 -6.60
CA ASP A 29 -26.00 -2.64 -6.18
C ASP A 29 -25.98 -1.23 -6.83
N PRO A 30 -26.73 -1.03 -7.93
CA PRO A 30 -26.80 0.26 -8.63
C PRO A 30 -27.40 1.40 -7.81
N ASP A 31 -28.19 1.11 -6.78
CA ASP A 31 -28.83 2.12 -5.92
C ASP A 31 -27.95 2.52 -4.72
N LEU A 32 -26.82 1.83 -4.52
CA LEU A 32 -25.85 2.13 -3.48
C LEU A 32 -25.06 3.40 -3.82
N LYS A 33 -25.21 4.42 -2.98
CA LYS A 33 -24.36 5.62 -3.07
C LYS A 33 -23.00 5.32 -2.41
N VAL A 34 -21.95 5.21 -3.22
CA VAL A 34 -20.58 5.03 -2.73
C VAL A 34 -19.80 6.33 -2.78
N THR A 35 -19.35 6.80 -1.61
CA THR A 35 -18.58 8.04 -1.44
C THR A 35 -17.16 7.72 -0.95
N LEU A 36 -16.15 8.21 -1.65
CA LEU A 36 -14.75 8.10 -1.19
C LEU A 36 -14.47 9.22 -0.19
N VAL A 37 -13.75 8.89 0.88
CA VAL A 37 -13.32 9.83 1.93
C VAL A 37 -11.79 9.82 1.94
N PRO A 38 -11.12 10.65 1.11
CA PRO A 38 -9.67 10.71 1.05
C PRO A 38 -9.09 11.35 2.30
N MET A 39 -8.06 10.74 2.87
CA MET A 39 -7.42 11.18 4.09
C MET A 39 -5.90 11.21 3.92
N THR A 40 -5.25 12.12 4.64
CA THR A 40 -3.80 12.18 4.77
C THR A 40 -3.40 11.39 6.02
N THR A 41 -2.43 10.49 5.91
CA THR A 41 -1.87 9.75 7.06
C THR A 41 -0.57 10.40 7.54
N ARG A 42 -0.15 10.17 8.79
CA ARG A 42 1.20 10.56 9.24
C ARG A 42 2.30 9.97 8.35
N GLY A 43 2.10 8.75 7.83
CA GLY A 43 3.02 8.12 6.88
C GLY A 43 3.17 8.88 5.55
N ASP A 44 2.18 9.68 5.16
CA ASP A 44 2.22 10.55 3.97
C ASP A 44 2.94 11.88 4.26
N GLN A 45 2.95 12.34 5.52
CA GLN A 45 3.53 13.62 5.92
C GLN A 45 5.04 13.52 6.24
N VAL A 46 5.51 12.35 6.70
CA VAL A 46 6.91 12.14 7.07
C VAL A 46 7.67 11.46 5.93
N LEU A 47 8.27 12.26 5.04
CA LEU A 47 9.04 11.81 3.87
C LEU A 47 10.55 11.74 4.12
N ASP A 48 11.05 12.31 5.21
CA ASP A 48 12.46 12.62 5.47
C ASP A 48 13.19 11.58 6.32
N ARG A 49 12.51 10.51 6.78
CA ARG A 49 13.10 9.44 7.60
C ARG A 49 12.74 8.05 7.08
N PRO A 50 13.64 7.05 7.21
CA PRO A 50 13.33 5.65 6.86
C PRO A 50 12.13 5.12 7.66
N LEU A 51 11.22 4.40 7.00
CA LEU A 51 10.04 3.79 7.66
C LEU A 51 10.41 2.85 8.81
N ALA A 52 11.57 2.20 8.73
CA ALA A 52 12.09 1.33 9.79
C ALA A 52 12.39 2.12 11.09
N ASP A 53 12.78 3.39 10.98
CA ASP A 53 13.17 4.24 12.11
C ASP A 53 11.96 4.91 12.77
N ILE A 54 10.82 5.00 12.08
CA ILE A 54 9.63 5.71 12.57
C ILE A 54 8.84 4.85 13.57
N GLY A 55 9.07 3.54 13.63
CA GLY A 55 8.59 2.68 14.72
C GLY A 55 7.08 2.80 14.99
N GLY A 56 6.27 2.02 14.26
CA GLY A 56 4.85 1.91 14.56
C GLY A 56 4.14 1.02 13.56
N LYS A 57 3.79 -0.20 13.97
CA LYS A 57 2.80 -1.01 13.25
C LYS A 57 1.54 -0.13 13.11
N GLY A 58 1.04 0.09 11.89
CA GLY A 58 -0.19 0.88 11.67
C GLY A 58 -0.04 2.34 11.20
N LEU A 59 1.16 2.80 10.79
CA LEU A 59 1.41 4.17 10.31
C LEU A 59 0.51 4.67 9.17
N PHE A 60 -0.08 3.75 8.39
CA PHE A 60 -1.01 4.05 7.30
C PHE A 60 -2.47 3.67 7.61
N LEU A 61 -2.71 3.07 8.77
CA LEU A 61 -4.01 2.51 9.17
C LEU A 61 -4.72 3.42 10.16
N LYS A 62 -3.97 4.01 11.09
CA LYS A 62 -4.53 4.69 12.26
C LYS A 62 -5.54 5.78 11.89
N GLU A 63 -5.26 6.61 10.90
CA GLU A 63 -6.17 7.70 10.52
C GLU A 63 -7.46 7.18 9.85
N LEU A 64 -7.38 6.06 9.12
CA LEU A 64 -8.53 5.42 8.48
C LEU A 64 -9.38 4.68 9.54
N GLU A 65 -8.73 3.99 10.48
CA GLU A 65 -9.37 3.36 11.63
C GLU A 65 -10.10 4.37 12.52
N VAL A 66 -9.47 5.51 12.81
CA VAL A 66 -10.11 6.62 13.55
C VAL A 66 -11.33 7.14 12.78
N ALA A 67 -11.25 7.27 11.45
CA ALA A 67 -12.40 7.69 10.65
C ALA A 67 -13.58 6.71 10.73
N MET A 68 -13.30 5.41 10.79
CA MET A 68 -14.34 4.39 10.96
C MET A 68 -14.93 4.44 12.37
N LEU A 69 -14.09 4.57 13.41
CA LEU A 69 -14.55 4.65 14.80
C LEU A 69 -15.38 5.91 15.09
N GLU A 70 -15.03 7.04 14.47
CA GLU A 70 -15.78 8.31 14.58
C GLU A 70 -17.03 8.34 13.67
N GLY A 71 -17.30 7.26 12.94
CA GLY A 71 -18.43 7.18 12.02
C GLY A 71 -18.33 8.16 10.86
N ARG A 72 -17.12 8.59 10.47
CA ARG A 72 -16.84 9.39 9.27
C ARG A 72 -16.69 8.52 8.01
N ALA A 73 -16.37 7.24 8.18
CA ALA A 73 -16.31 6.24 7.13
C ALA A 73 -16.91 4.91 7.63
N ASP A 74 -17.28 4.04 6.70
CA ASP A 74 -17.93 2.75 7.00
C ASP A 74 -17.00 1.56 6.73
N LEU A 75 -16.04 1.72 5.81
CA LEU A 75 -14.97 0.75 5.56
C LEU A 75 -13.70 1.47 5.07
N ALA A 76 -12.57 0.76 5.05
CA ALA A 76 -11.30 1.23 4.49
C ALA A 76 -10.75 0.25 3.45
N VAL A 77 -10.07 0.77 2.42
CA VAL A 77 -9.41 -0.03 1.38
C VAL A 77 -7.89 0.10 1.52
N HIS A 78 -7.21 -1.05 1.52
CA HIS A 78 -5.77 -1.13 1.73
C HIS A 78 -5.11 -2.10 0.75
N SER A 79 -3.84 -1.85 0.45
CA SER A 79 -2.97 -2.90 -0.06
C SER A 79 -2.73 -3.94 1.03
N CYS A 80 -3.05 -5.21 0.76
CA CYS A 80 -2.99 -6.27 1.77
C CYS A 80 -1.62 -6.41 2.46
N LYS A 81 -0.52 -6.10 1.75
CA LYS A 81 0.84 -6.16 2.30
C LYS A 81 1.11 -5.13 3.42
N ASP A 82 0.29 -4.08 3.50
CA ASP A 82 0.42 -3.00 4.47
C ASP A 82 -0.45 -3.25 5.71
N MET A 83 -1.25 -4.33 5.71
CA MET A 83 -2.05 -4.74 6.86
C MET A 83 -1.17 -5.42 7.92
N PRO A 84 -1.47 -5.24 9.22
CA PRO A 84 -0.81 -6.00 10.28
C PRO A 84 -1.20 -7.48 10.20
N ALA A 85 -0.36 -8.34 10.78
CA ALA A 85 -0.64 -9.77 10.86
C ALA A 85 -1.84 -10.10 11.78
N GLU A 86 -2.07 -9.27 12.80
CA GLU A 86 -3.18 -9.36 13.73
C GLU A 86 -4.00 -8.08 13.64
N MET A 87 -5.32 -8.24 13.47
CA MET A 87 -6.26 -7.12 13.52
C MET A 87 -6.68 -6.86 14.95
N GLU A 88 -6.65 -5.60 15.36
CA GLU A 88 -7.15 -5.20 16.67
C GLU A 88 -8.68 -5.02 16.62
N SER A 89 -9.37 -5.53 17.64
CA SER A 89 -10.80 -5.25 17.82
C SER A 89 -11.05 -3.74 17.88
N PRO A 90 -12.10 -3.20 17.24
CA PRO A 90 -13.24 -3.91 16.65
C PRO A 90 -13.10 -4.23 15.15
N PHE A 91 -11.91 -4.05 14.56
CA PHE A 91 -11.74 -4.14 13.11
C PHE A 91 -11.61 -5.59 12.63
N VAL A 92 -12.10 -5.82 11.42
CA VAL A 92 -12.01 -7.11 10.72
C VAL A 92 -11.67 -6.88 9.25
N ILE A 93 -10.99 -7.84 8.63
CA ILE A 93 -10.85 -7.88 7.17
C ILE A 93 -12.12 -8.51 6.61
N ALA A 94 -13.06 -7.67 6.18
CA ALA A 94 -14.38 -8.12 5.72
C ALA A 94 -14.36 -8.75 4.32
N ALA A 95 -13.37 -8.39 3.48
CA ALA A 95 -13.27 -8.87 2.12
C ALA A 95 -11.81 -8.87 1.61
N LEU A 96 -11.52 -9.78 0.70
CA LEU A 96 -10.30 -9.81 -0.10
C LEU A 96 -10.71 -9.91 -1.57
N LEU A 97 -10.20 -9.00 -2.40
CA LEU A 97 -10.40 -9.06 -3.85
C LEU A 97 -9.48 -10.10 -4.49
N GLU A 98 -9.78 -10.43 -5.75
CA GLU A 98 -8.90 -11.24 -6.58
C GLU A 98 -7.50 -10.64 -6.64
N ARG A 99 -6.50 -11.51 -6.50
CA ARG A 99 -5.10 -11.09 -6.39
C ARG A 99 -4.54 -10.75 -7.77
N ALA A 100 -4.04 -9.53 -7.94
CA ALA A 100 -3.25 -9.14 -9.09
C ALA A 100 -1.89 -9.88 -9.12
N ASP A 101 -1.11 -9.71 -10.20
CA ASP A 101 0.27 -10.19 -10.27
C ASP A 101 1.05 -9.72 -9.02
N HIS A 102 1.72 -10.67 -8.38
CA HIS A 102 2.42 -10.50 -7.12
C HIS A 102 3.94 -10.42 -7.29
N SER A 103 4.42 -10.48 -8.53
CA SER A 103 5.83 -10.43 -8.88
C SER A 103 6.44 -9.06 -8.56
N ASP A 104 7.71 -9.05 -8.16
CA ASP A 104 8.49 -7.82 -8.16
C ASP A 104 8.93 -7.49 -9.60
N ALA A 105 8.90 -6.21 -9.97
CA ALA A 105 9.36 -5.75 -11.27
C ALA A 105 10.71 -5.03 -11.16
N LEU A 106 11.61 -5.27 -12.12
CA LEU A 106 12.77 -4.42 -12.35
C LEU A 106 12.34 -3.20 -13.16
N VAL A 107 12.60 -2.01 -12.63
CA VAL A 107 12.36 -0.75 -13.34
C VAL A 107 13.72 -0.12 -13.63
N SER A 108 14.08 -0.03 -14.90
CA SER A 108 15.35 0.53 -15.36
C SER A 108 15.18 1.17 -16.74
N PRO A 109 15.70 2.38 -16.96
CA PRO A 109 15.67 3.02 -18.28
C PRO A 109 16.75 2.48 -19.23
N ARG A 110 17.68 1.63 -18.77
CA ARG A 110 18.87 1.22 -19.54
C ARG A 110 19.11 -0.28 -19.63
N PHE A 111 18.53 -1.07 -18.73
CA PHE A 111 18.87 -2.48 -18.58
C PHE A 111 17.59 -3.29 -18.41
N ASP A 112 17.41 -4.32 -19.23
CA ASP A 112 16.16 -5.08 -19.29
C ASP A 112 16.07 -6.22 -18.26
N SER A 113 17.16 -6.47 -17.51
CA SER A 113 17.20 -7.53 -16.50
C SER A 113 18.22 -7.25 -15.40
N LEU A 114 18.08 -7.95 -14.27
CA LEU A 114 19.05 -7.89 -13.18
C LEU A 114 20.43 -8.42 -13.62
N ALA A 115 20.46 -9.40 -14.53
CA ALA A 115 21.70 -9.95 -15.08
C ALA A 115 22.46 -8.93 -15.94
N ALA A 116 21.74 -8.04 -16.64
CA ALA A 116 22.33 -7.00 -17.48
C ALA A 116 22.95 -5.84 -16.69
N LEU A 117 22.72 -5.76 -15.37
CA LEU A 117 23.29 -4.69 -14.54
C LEU A 117 24.81 -4.85 -14.43
N PRO A 118 25.60 -3.77 -14.68
CA PRO A 118 27.05 -3.82 -14.57
C PRO A 118 27.50 -4.12 -13.14
N PRO A 119 28.72 -4.66 -12.93
CA PRO A 119 29.28 -4.87 -11.61
C PRO A 119 29.23 -3.59 -10.76
N GLY A 120 28.74 -3.68 -9.52
CA GLY A 120 28.66 -2.52 -8.63
C GLY A 120 27.50 -1.56 -8.93
N ALA A 121 26.54 -1.95 -9.77
CA ALA A 121 25.37 -1.14 -10.08
C ALA A 121 24.57 -0.76 -8.82
N ARG A 122 23.98 0.43 -8.84
CA ARG A 122 23.13 0.93 -7.75
C ARG A 122 21.68 0.53 -7.99
N VAL A 123 21.06 -0.07 -6.97
CA VAL A 123 19.64 -0.49 -7.02
C VAL A 123 18.89 0.16 -5.85
N GLY A 124 17.80 0.86 -6.14
CA GLY A 124 16.99 1.54 -5.12
C GLY A 124 15.88 0.64 -4.58
N THR A 125 15.92 0.29 -3.29
CA THR A 125 14.79 -0.29 -2.57
C THR A 125 14.95 -0.13 -1.06
N SER A 126 13.89 0.33 -0.39
CA SER A 126 13.82 0.34 1.09
C SER A 126 13.25 -0.96 1.68
N SER A 127 12.97 -1.98 0.85
CA SER A 127 12.44 -3.26 1.31
C SER A 127 13.59 -4.18 1.72
N LEU A 128 13.66 -4.54 3.01
CA LEU A 128 14.64 -5.51 3.50
C LEU A 128 14.51 -6.87 2.79
N ARG A 129 13.27 -7.31 2.51
CA ARG A 129 13.00 -8.53 1.74
C ARG A 129 13.71 -8.50 0.39
N ARG A 130 13.47 -7.45 -0.40
CA ARG A 130 14.08 -7.30 -1.73
C ARG A 130 15.60 -7.17 -1.63
N ARG A 131 16.10 -6.39 -0.67
CA ARG A 131 17.54 -6.19 -0.44
C ARG A 131 18.27 -7.51 -0.21
N VAL A 132 17.79 -8.34 0.70
CA VAL A 132 18.40 -9.65 1.01
C VAL A 132 18.36 -10.56 -0.21
N GLN A 133 17.22 -10.62 -0.91
CA GLN A 133 17.08 -11.46 -2.11
C GLN A 133 18.01 -11.01 -3.25
N LEU A 134 18.14 -9.70 -3.47
CA LEU A 134 19.04 -9.13 -4.47
C LEU A 134 20.51 -9.43 -4.15
N LEU A 135 20.94 -9.19 -2.92
CA LEU A 135 22.34 -9.39 -2.52
C LEU A 135 22.73 -10.87 -2.44
N ALA A 136 21.77 -11.77 -2.19
CA ALA A 136 22.01 -13.20 -2.27
C ALA A 136 22.31 -13.66 -3.72
N GLN A 137 21.66 -13.05 -4.71
CA GLN A 137 21.85 -13.39 -6.14
C GLN A 137 23.00 -12.61 -6.79
N ARG A 138 23.17 -11.34 -6.42
CA ARG A 138 24.16 -10.40 -6.96
C ARG A 138 24.83 -9.62 -5.82
N PRO A 139 25.81 -10.23 -5.13
CA PRO A 139 26.48 -9.63 -3.97
C PRO A 139 27.24 -8.34 -4.28
N ASP A 140 27.54 -8.09 -5.56
CA ASP A 140 28.24 -6.90 -6.03
C ASP A 140 27.38 -5.63 -6.05
N LEU A 141 26.05 -5.75 -5.99
CA LEU A 141 25.15 -4.61 -6.13
C LEU A 141 25.23 -3.65 -4.94
N GLN A 142 25.17 -2.35 -5.23
CA GLN A 142 25.05 -1.30 -4.23
C GLN A 142 23.57 -0.98 -3.98
N VAL A 143 22.93 -1.72 -3.06
CA VAL A 143 21.53 -1.47 -2.70
C VAL A 143 21.40 -0.24 -1.80
N ARG A 144 20.57 0.73 -2.20
CA ARG A 144 20.32 2.00 -1.51
C ARG A 144 18.82 2.15 -1.19
N ASP A 145 18.51 2.91 -0.15
CA ASP A 145 17.12 3.21 0.20
C ASP A 145 16.48 4.13 -0.84
N LEU A 146 15.19 3.91 -1.08
CA LEU A 146 14.35 4.66 -2.01
C LEU A 146 12.93 4.78 -1.43
N ARG A 147 12.40 5.99 -1.33
CA ARG A 147 11.05 6.29 -0.84
C ARG A 147 10.34 7.26 -1.77
#